data_AF-K2QV24-F1
#
_entry.id   AF-K2QV24-F1
#
_cell.length_a   1.000
_cell.length_b   1.000
_cell.length_c   1.000
_cell.angle_alpha   90.00
_cell.angle_beta   90.00
_cell.angle_gamma   90.00
#
_symmetry.space_group_name_H-M   'P 1'
#
loop_
_entity.id
_entity.type
_entity.pdbx_description
1 polymer ?
#
loop_
_entity_poly.entity_id
_entity_poly.type
_entity_poly.pdbx_seq_one_letter_code
_entity_poly.pdbx_strand_id
1 'polypeptide(L)'
;MSIDPAIVLADMIEAARRAGALTLEHFHRRETLEIGVKGPGDFVSIADEQSETLIRDYLLTRYPDWSLSGEEFPPVKGVDDTYRFLVDPIDGTTNFLWGLDYTITIALRRAGETICGLIYNPVTDEMFTAQKGQGAHLNGRRLEMRDSADVSQMVVGTGLPTPNLSMHPGAYARLDAIRAPIGAVRVLGSAANCCAYVACGRFTGYFEQTGFVDTAAGILLVEEAGGVVTDWWGRGPEYFEKSGLLIVANPGTHGFLLSHLSKVERPD
;
A
#
# COMPACT_ATOMS: atom_id res chain seq x y z
N MET A 1 7.17 -19.99 20.94
CA MET A 1 8.39 -19.18 21.18
C MET A 1 8.07 -17.77 20.69
N SER A 2 8.33 -16.71 21.47
CA SER A 2 8.05 -15.35 20.99
C SER A 2 9.12 -14.99 19.95
N ILE A 3 8.73 -14.90 18.68
CA ILE A 3 9.61 -14.42 17.61
C ILE A 3 9.78 -12.90 17.75
N ASP A 4 11.01 -12.43 17.57
CA ASP A 4 11.33 -11.00 17.56
C ASP A 4 10.88 -10.38 16.22
N PRO A 5 9.95 -9.41 16.21
CA PRO A 5 9.50 -8.76 14.99
C PRO A 5 10.63 -8.12 14.17
N ALA A 6 11.73 -7.70 14.80
CA ALA A 6 12.86 -7.11 14.09
C ALA A 6 13.57 -8.13 13.18
N ILE A 7 13.68 -9.39 13.62
CA ILE A 7 14.23 -10.48 12.79
C ILE A 7 13.32 -10.74 11.60
N VAL A 8 12.00 -10.78 11.83
CA VAL A 8 11.03 -11.01 10.75
C VAL A 8 11.05 -9.88 9.74
N LEU A 9 11.13 -8.63 10.20
CA LEU A 9 11.23 -7.48 9.31
C LEU A 9 12.50 -7.54 8.44
N ALA A 10 13.63 -7.97 8.99
CA ALA A 10 14.85 -8.19 8.21
C ALA A 10 14.68 -9.27 7.13
N ASP A 11 14.02 -10.38 7.46
CA ASP A 11 13.67 -11.42 6.48
C ASP A 11 12.70 -10.92 5.40
N MET A 12 11.70 -10.12 5.78
CA MET A 12 10.77 -9.48 4.83
C MET A 12 11.52 -8.55 3.87
N ILE A 13 12.47 -7.75 4.37
CA ILE A 13 13.32 -6.87 3.55
C ILE A 13 14.12 -7.68 2.54
N GLU A 14 14.74 -8.79 2.96
CA GLU A 14 15.48 -9.67 2.06
C GLU A 14 14.58 -10.29 0.98
N ALA A 15 13.38 -10.74 1.35
CA ALA A 15 12.39 -11.25 0.40
C ALA A 15 12.01 -10.19 -0.64
N ALA A 16 11.70 -8.96 -0.19
CA ALA A 16 11.35 -7.85 -1.06
C ALA A 16 12.51 -7.42 -1.97
N ARG A 17 13.75 -7.45 -1.50
CA ARG A 17 14.94 -7.14 -2.30
C ARG A 17 15.15 -8.15 -3.42
N ARG A 18 15.00 -9.44 -3.12
CA ARG A 18 15.09 -10.51 -4.13
C ARG A 18 13.98 -10.42 -5.16
N ALA A 19 12.73 -10.23 -4.70
CA ALA A 19 11.59 -10.03 -5.58
C ALA A 19 11.77 -8.79 -6.45
N GLY A 20 12.26 -7.68 -5.89
CA GLY A 20 12.50 -6.45 -6.63
C GLY A 20 13.62 -6.56 -7.67
N ALA A 21 14.66 -7.36 -7.42
CA ALA A 21 15.65 -7.66 -8.45
C ALA A 21 15.02 -8.41 -9.62
N LEU A 22 14.20 -9.43 -9.33
CA LEU A 22 13.48 -10.22 -10.33
C LEU A 22 12.49 -9.37 -11.13
N THR A 23 11.66 -8.55 -10.47
CA THR A 23 10.67 -7.72 -11.16
C THR A 23 11.35 -6.59 -11.93
N LEU A 24 12.47 -6.05 -11.47
CA LEU A 24 13.24 -5.05 -12.22
C LEU A 24 13.83 -5.61 -13.52
N GLU A 25 14.26 -6.87 -13.55
CA GLU A 25 14.68 -7.54 -14.79
C GLU A 25 13.53 -7.65 -15.80
N HIS A 26 12.31 -7.95 -15.34
CA HIS A 26 11.11 -7.97 -16.17
C HIS A 26 10.73 -6.56 -16.62
N PHE A 27 10.79 -5.57 -15.74
CA PHE A 27 10.52 -4.17 -16.02
C PHE A 27 11.41 -3.62 -17.14
N HIS A 28 12.70 -3.98 -17.14
CA HIS A 28 13.63 -3.59 -18.21
C HIS A 28 13.35 -4.28 -19.55
N ARG A 29 12.65 -5.41 -19.55
CA ARG A 29 12.27 -6.18 -20.75
C ARG A 29 10.77 -6.11 -21.07
N ARG A 30 10.04 -5.17 -20.45
CA ARG A 30 8.57 -5.08 -20.50
C ARG A 30 7.98 -5.00 -21.91
N GLU A 31 8.70 -4.42 -22.86
CA GLU A 31 8.29 -4.36 -24.28
C GLU A 31 8.21 -5.74 -24.95
N THR A 32 8.84 -6.75 -24.35
CA THR A 32 8.90 -8.14 -24.83
C THR A 32 8.17 -9.12 -23.91
N LEU A 33 7.54 -8.65 -22.84
CA LEU A 33 6.78 -9.52 -21.94
C LEU A 33 5.53 -10.03 -22.67
N GLU A 34 5.31 -11.34 -22.61
CA GLU A 34 4.04 -11.92 -23.01
C GLU A 34 2.98 -11.48 -22.01
N ILE A 35 2.18 -10.50 -22.43
CA ILE A 35 1.04 -10.00 -21.70
C ILE A 35 -0.04 -11.10 -21.72
N GLY A 36 -0.08 -11.91 -20.67
CA GLY A 36 -1.11 -12.92 -20.46
C GLY A 36 -2.44 -12.23 -20.16
N VAL A 37 -3.31 -12.09 -21.16
CA VAL A 37 -4.62 -11.44 -20.99
C VAL A 37 -5.54 -12.37 -20.19
N LYS A 38 -5.61 -12.18 -18.87
CA LYS A 38 -6.65 -12.79 -18.02
C LYS A 38 -7.96 -11.97 -18.03
N GLY A 39 -7.93 -10.74 -18.56
CA GLY A 39 -9.10 -9.90 -18.80
C GLY A 39 -8.72 -8.47 -19.25
N PRO A 40 -9.70 -7.60 -19.59
CA PRO A 40 -9.42 -6.21 -19.95
C PRO A 40 -8.85 -5.43 -18.73
N GLY A 41 -7.52 -5.30 -18.63
CA GLY A 41 -6.85 -4.66 -17.49
C GLY A 41 -5.84 -5.54 -16.76
N ASP A 42 -5.78 -6.84 -17.09
CA ASP A 42 -4.97 -7.84 -16.39
C ASP A 42 -3.86 -8.35 -17.33
N PHE A 43 -2.65 -7.81 -17.14
CA PHE A 43 -1.65 -7.72 -18.20
C PHE A 43 -0.21 -8.16 -17.79
N VAL A 44 0.06 -8.64 -16.57
CA VAL A 44 1.43 -9.07 -16.14
C VAL A 44 1.46 -10.32 -15.25
N SER A 45 0.74 -11.37 -15.60
CA SER A 45 0.69 -12.57 -14.74
C SER A 45 2.07 -13.18 -14.41
N ILE A 46 3.06 -13.18 -15.32
CA ILE A 46 4.33 -13.90 -15.07
C ILE A 46 5.23 -13.19 -14.07
N ALA A 47 5.38 -11.85 -14.15
CA ALA A 47 6.25 -11.15 -13.22
C ALA A 47 5.65 -11.14 -11.81
N ASP A 48 4.34 -10.93 -11.72
CA ASP A 48 3.55 -11.02 -10.50
C ASP A 48 3.62 -12.44 -9.88
N GLU A 49 3.29 -13.48 -10.66
CA GLU A 49 3.32 -14.87 -10.20
C GLU A 49 4.72 -15.30 -9.74
N GLN A 50 5.79 -14.92 -10.47
CA GLN A 50 7.17 -15.25 -10.09
C GLN A 50 7.63 -14.48 -8.85
N SER A 51 7.27 -13.20 -8.73
CA SER A 51 7.57 -12.36 -7.58
C SER A 51 6.89 -12.89 -6.33
N GLU A 52 5.57 -13.17 -6.38
CA GLU A 52 4.85 -13.72 -5.24
C GLU A 52 5.35 -15.12 -4.88
N THR A 53 5.64 -15.99 -5.86
CA THR A 53 6.23 -17.31 -5.61
C THR A 53 7.55 -17.20 -4.85
N LEU A 54 8.44 -16.29 -5.27
CA LEU A 54 9.72 -16.07 -4.59
C LEU A 54 9.51 -15.63 -3.14
N ILE A 55 8.63 -14.65 -2.92
CA ILE A 55 8.34 -14.14 -1.57
C ILE A 55 7.75 -15.24 -0.70
N ARG A 56 6.79 -16.02 -1.22
CA ARG A 56 6.15 -17.13 -0.52
C ARG A 56 7.15 -18.20 -0.14
N ASP A 57 7.95 -18.66 -1.08
CA ASP A 57 8.95 -19.70 -0.82
C ASP A 57 9.96 -19.24 0.24
N TYR A 58 10.43 -18.00 0.14
CA TYR A 58 11.40 -17.45 1.09
C TYR A 58 10.83 -17.34 2.51
N LEU A 59 9.62 -16.77 2.66
CA LEU A 59 8.99 -16.54 3.96
C LEU A 59 8.45 -17.83 4.57
N LEU A 60 7.76 -18.68 3.81
CA LEU A 60 7.18 -19.93 4.33
C LEU A 60 8.24 -21.00 4.62
N THR A 61 9.42 -20.94 4.01
CA THR A 61 10.56 -21.79 4.44
C THR A 61 11.04 -21.43 5.84
N ARG A 62 11.01 -20.14 6.21
CA ARG A 62 11.46 -19.64 7.52
C ARG A 62 10.37 -19.70 8.59
N TYR A 63 9.13 -19.49 8.17
CA TYR A 63 7.95 -19.40 9.02
C TYR A 63 6.88 -20.41 8.53
N PRO A 64 7.17 -21.72 8.55
CA PRO A 64 6.32 -22.74 7.93
C PRO A 64 4.94 -22.89 8.57
N ASP A 65 4.80 -22.49 9.83
CA ASP A 65 3.54 -22.57 10.56
C ASP A 65 2.61 -21.38 10.29
N TRP A 66 3.07 -20.33 9.61
CA TRP A 66 2.32 -19.08 9.46
C TRP A 66 1.47 -19.03 8.20
N SER A 67 0.44 -18.18 8.22
CA SER A 67 -0.41 -17.97 7.04
C SER A 67 0.17 -16.92 6.10
N LEU A 68 -0.22 -16.98 4.82
CA LEU A 68 0.12 -15.96 3.82
C LEU A 68 -1.05 -15.75 2.86
N SER A 69 -1.38 -14.50 2.59
CA SER A 69 -2.31 -14.10 1.53
C SER A 69 -1.60 -13.14 0.59
N GLY A 70 -1.69 -13.40 -0.71
CA GLY A 70 -1.26 -12.47 -1.75
C GLY A 70 -2.34 -12.26 -2.79
N GLU A 71 -2.04 -11.45 -3.81
CA GLU A 71 -2.95 -11.11 -4.90
C GLU A 71 -3.08 -12.25 -5.92
N GLU A 72 -1.98 -12.93 -6.24
CA GLU A 72 -1.89 -13.83 -7.40
C GLU A 72 -2.36 -15.24 -7.12
N PHE A 73 -2.23 -15.70 -5.87
CA PHE A 73 -2.46 -17.07 -5.50
C PHE A 73 -3.47 -17.24 -4.36
N PRO A 74 -4.13 -18.42 -4.29
CA PRO A 74 -4.95 -18.75 -3.13
C PRO A 74 -4.17 -18.65 -1.81
N PRO A 75 -4.81 -18.15 -0.74
CA PRO A 75 -4.17 -18.03 0.57
C PRO A 75 -3.61 -19.37 1.09
N VAL A 76 -2.42 -19.32 1.68
CA VAL A 76 -1.88 -20.42 2.48
C VAL A 76 -2.39 -20.28 3.91
N LYS A 77 -2.99 -21.36 4.42
CA LYS A 77 -3.37 -21.46 5.83
C LYS A 77 -2.27 -22.20 6.59
N GLY A 78 -1.58 -21.48 7.47
CA GLY A 78 -0.62 -22.06 8.41
C GLY A 78 -1.31 -22.80 9.56
N VAL A 79 -0.52 -23.54 10.35
CA VAL A 79 -0.98 -24.17 11.60
C VAL A 79 -1.26 -23.13 12.68
N ASP A 80 -0.47 -22.06 12.70
CA ASP A 80 -0.68 -20.86 13.51
C ASP A 80 -1.35 -19.78 12.66
N ASP A 81 -2.65 -19.58 12.86
CA ASP A 81 -3.42 -18.54 12.18
C ASP A 81 -3.30 -17.16 12.84
N THR A 82 -2.57 -17.07 13.96
CA THR A 82 -2.29 -15.80 14.63
C THR A 82 -1.42 -14.92 13.76
N TYR A 83 -0.48 -15.50 13.01
CA TYR A 83 0.42 -14.77 12.11
C TYR A 83 0.00 -14.92 10.65
N ARG A 84 -0.04 -13.78 9.95
CA ARG A 84 -0.35 -13.75 8.52
C ARG A 84 0.51 -12.72 7.79
N PHE A 85 1.22 -13.16 6.77
CA PHE A 85 1.78 -12.25 5.77
C PHE A 85 0.70 -11.81 4.79
N LEU A 86 0.68 -10.53 4.44
CA LEU A 86 -0.04 -9.96 3.31
C LEU A 86 1.00 -9.49 2.29
N VAL A 87 0.86 -9.89 1.04
CA VAL A 87 1.86 -9.64 -0.01
C VAL A 87 1.18 -9.08 -1.25
N ASP A 88 1.65 -7.94 -1.72
CA ASP A 88 1.39 -7.46 -3.08
C ASP A 88 2.73 -7.51 -3.84
N PRO A 89 2.88 -8.41 -4.83
CA PRO A 89 4.12 -8.57 -5.56
C PRO A 89 4.43 -7.40 -6.53
N ILE A 90 3.43 -6.67 -7.03
CA ILE A 90 3.57 -5.48 -7.90
C ILE A 90 2.33 -4.57 -7.73
N ASP A 91 2.33 -3.72 -6.71
CA ASP A 91 1.36 -2.63 -6.59
C ASP A 91 1.65 -1.60 -7.68
N GLY A 92 0.67 -1.35 -8.53
CA GLY A 92 0.81 -0.56 -9.75
C GLY A 92 1.23 -1.38 -10.97
N THR A 93 0.65 -2.56 -11.18
CA THR A 93 0.85 -3.40 -12.38
C THR A 93 0.70 -2.63 -13.69
N THR A 94 -0.26 -1.69 -13.76
CA THR A 94 -0.41 -0.79 -14.91
C THR A 94 0.83 0.09 -15.06
N ASN A 95 1.32 0.72 -13.99
CA ASN A 95 2.54 1.52 -14.04
C ASN A 95 3.74 0.71 -14.52
N PHE A 96 3.92 -0.50 -13.97
CA PHE A 96 4.98 -1.42 -14.35
C PHE A 96 5.04 -1.63 -15.88
N LEU A 97 3.90 -1.90 -16.51
CA LEU A 97 3.79 -2.09 -17.96
C LEU A 97 4.16 -0.83 -18.76
N TRP A 98 3.74 0.32 -18.26
CA TRP A 98 3.98 1.61 -18.92
C TRP A 98 5.35 2.20 -18.61
N GLY A 99 6.21 1.48 -17.88
CA GLY A 99 7.55 1.95 -17.54
C GLY A 99 7.57 3.04 -16.45
N LEU A 100 6.54 3.08 -15.61
CA LEU A 100 6.43 3.92 -14.44
C LEU A 100 6.75 3.11 -13.17
N ASP A 101 7.05 3.83 -12.09
CA ASP A 101 7.34 3.24 -10.79
C ASP A 101 6.18 2.37 -10.26
N TYR A 102 6.55 1.26 -9.64
CA TYR A 102 5.69 0.29 -8.97
C TYR A 102 6.32 -0.10 -7.63
N THR A 103 5.58 -0.79 -6.78
CA THR A 103 6.09 -1.21 -5.47
C THR A 103 5.80 -2.67 -5.15
N ILE A 104 6.65 -3.28 -4.33
CA ILE A 104 6.38 -4.55 -3.66
C ILE A 104 5.98 -4.23 -2.23
N THR A 105 4.90 -4.84 -1.74
CA THR A 105 4.46 -4.65 -0.35
C THR A 105 4.45 -5.97 0.41
N ILE A 106 4.92 -5.92 1.66
CA ILE A 106 4.82 -7.06 2.57
C ILE A 106 4.42 -6.52 3.94
N ALA A 107 3.31 -7.01 4.49
CA ALA A 107 2.88 -6.74 5.85
C ALA A 107 2.81 -8.03 6.66
N LEU A 108 3.23 -8.00 7.92
CA LEU A 108 3.02 -9.07 8.88
C LEU A 108 1.94 -8.66 9.87
N ARG A 109 0.87 -9.45 9.94
CA ARG A 109 -0.19 -9.31 10.92
C ARG A 109 -0.02 -10.34 12.04
N ARG A 110 -0.36 -9.93 13.27
CA ARG A 110 -0.49 -10.78 14.44
C ARG A 110 -1.84 -10.52 15.10
N ALA A 111 -2.68 -11.55 15.22
CA ALA A 111 -4.00 -11.47 15.87
C ALA A 111 -4.88 -10.30 15.36
N GLY A 112 -4.84 -10.03 14.05
CA GLY A 112 -5.61 -8.94 13.44
C GLY A 112 -4.95 -7.55 13.50
N GLU A 113 -3.70 -7.45 13.92
CA GLU A 113 -2.98 -6.17 13.95
C GLU A 113 -1.71 -6.24 13.09
N THR A 114 -1.45 -5.24 12.26
CA THR A 114 -0.19 -5.15 11.50
C THR A 114 0.96 -4.76 12.44
N ILE A 115 1.95 -5.64 12.57
CA ILE A 115 3.09 -5.46 13.50
C ILE A 115 4.40 -5.10 12.78
N CYS A 116 4.54 -5.46 11.51
CA CYS A 116 5.64 -5.08 10.63
C CYS A 116 5.08 -4.81 9.23
N GLY A 117 5.69 -3.88 8.50
CA GLY A 117 5.29 -3.54 7.14
C GLY A 117 6.45 -2.95 6.36
N LEU A 118 6.51 -3.26 5.07
CA LEU A 118 7.40 -2.61 4.13
C LEU A 118 6.72 -2.33 2.80
N ILE A 119 7.23 -1.29 2.14
CA ILE A 119 6.92 -0.93 0.76
C ILE A 119 8.27 -0.68 0.09
N TYR A 120 8.56 -1.40 -0.98
CA TYR A 120 9.81 -1.27 -1.72
C TYR A 120 9.54 -0.85 -3.16
N ASN A 121 10.09 0.28 -3.59
CA ASN A 121 10.12 0.68 -5.00
C ASN A 121 11.45 0.23 -5.63
N PRO A 122 11.47 -0.79 -6.50
CA PRO A 122 12.71 -1.29 -7.09
C PRO A 122 13.32 -0.33 -8.12
N VAL A 123 12.51 0.53 -8.74
CA VAL A 123 12.96 1.46 -9.79
C VAL A 123 13.81 2.58 -9.21
N THR A 124 13.42 3.09 -8.03
CA THR A 124 14.10 4.20 -7.35
C THR A 124 14.98 3.77 -6.19
N ASP A 125 15.01 2.47 -5.88
CA ASP A 125 15.71 1.91 -4.72
C ASP A 125 15.26 2.54 -3.38
N GLU A 126 13.95 2.63 -3.19
CA GLU A 126 13.35 3.18 -1.98
C GLU A 126 12.66 2.11 -1.15
N MET A 127 13.26 1.78 0.00
CA MET A 127 12.76 0.81 0.96
C MET A 127 12.15 1.55 2.17
N PHE A 128 10.82 1.57 2.22
CA PHE A 128 10.05 2.06 3.36
C PHE A 128 9.77 0.91 4.32
N THR A 129 10.07 1.06 5.61
CA THR A 129 9.85 0.03 6.62
C THR A 129 9.26 0.59 7.90
N ALA A 130 8.43 -0.19 8.56
CA ALA A 130 7.90 0.13 9.89
C ALA A 130 7.75 -1.14 10.72
N GLN A 131 8.00 -0.98 12.02
CA GLN A 131 7.65 -1.94 13.06
C GLN A 131 6.81 -1.20 14.09
N LYS A 132 5.75 -1.83 14.55
CA LYS A 132 4.81 -1.22 15.51
C LYS A 132 5.56 -0.72 16.76
N GLY A 133 5.37 0.55 17.08
CA GLY A 133 5.98 1.28 18.19
C GLY A 133 7.46 1.66 18.00
N GLN A 134 8.05 1.44 16.83
CA GLN A 134 9.47 1.70 16.55
C GLN A 134 9.70 2.81 15.51
N GLY A 135 8.64 3.39 14.97
CA GLY A 135 8.71 4.40 13.91
C GLY A 135 8.85 3.81 12.50
N ALA A 136 8.62 4.68 11.52
CA ALA A 136 8.81 4.38 10.10
C ALA A 136 10.17 4.88 9.60
N HIS A 137 10.72 4.23 8.57
CA HIS A 137 12.04 4.50 8.02
C HIS A 137 12.00 4.47 6.49
N LEU A 138 12.83 5.29 5.84
CA LEU A 138 13.15 5.21 4.41
C LEU A 138 14.65 4.95 4.28
N ASN A 139 15.03 3.83 3.68
CA ASN A 139 16.42 3.41 3.50
C ASN A 139 17.23 3.48 4.82
N GLY A 140 16.60 3.03 5.92
CA GLY A 140 17.18 3.01 7.26
C GLY A 140 17.18 4.37 8.00
N ARG A 141 16.83 5.47 7.32
CA ARG A 141 16.67 6.78 7.97
C ARG A 141 15.24 6.92 8.50
N ARG A 142 15.10 7.23 9.79
CA ARG A 142 13.80 7.46 10.41
C ARG A 142 13.04 8.59 9.71
N LEU A 143 11.75 8.35 9.47
CA LEU A 143 10.83 9.32 8.89
C LEU A 143 10.31 10.27 9.96
N GLU A 144 10.06 11.51 9.53
CA GLU A 144 9.33 12.51 10.28
C GLU A 144 8.26 13.05 9.34
N MET A 145 6.99 12.79 9.66
CA MET A 145 5.90 13.26 8.82
C MET A 145 5.87 14.78 8.83
N ARG A 146 5.77 15.38 7.64
CA ARG A 146 5.58 16.81 7.50
C ARG A 146 4.17 17.17 7.92
N ASP A 147 4.03 18.00 8.94
CA ASP A 147 2.76 18.61 9.31
C ASP A 147 2.57 19.95 8.59
N SER A 148 1.36 20.20 8.11
CA SER A 148 0.95 21.50 7.57
C SER A 148 -0.57 21.58 7.61
N ALA A 149 -1.09 22.63 8.26
CA ALA A 149 -2.50 22.96 8.26
C ALA A 149 -2.89 23.92 7.12
N ASP A 150 -1.93 24.42 6.33
CA ASP A 150 -2.20 25.30 5.20
C ASP A 150 -2.78 24.49 4.04
N VAL A 151 -4.08 24.65 3.80
CA VAL A 151 -4.81 23.93 2.75
C VAL A 151 -4.17 24.13 1.39
N SER A 152 -3.68 25.35 1.09
CA SER A 152 -3.07 25.66 -0.21
C SER A 152 -1.74 24.94 -0.45
N GLN A 153 -1.14 24.34 0.57
CA GLN A 153 0.08 23.54 0.48
C GLN A 153 -0.19 22.03 0.51
N MET A 154 -1.45 21.61 0.67
CA MET A 154 -1.79 20.19 0.71
C MET A 154 -1.55 19.54 -0.66
N VAL A 155 -0.88 18.40 -0.63
CA VAL A 155 -0.66 17.52 -1.79
C VAL A 155 -1.36 16.21 -1.50
N VAL A 156 -2.47 15.97 -2.18
CA VAL A 156 -3.36 14.84 -1.89
C VAL A 156 -3.31 13.83 -3.02
N GLY A 157 -2.95 12.59 -2.69
CA GLY A 157 -3.07 11.44 -3.56
C GLY A 157 -4.51 10.91 -3.64
N THR A 158 -4.89 10.30 -4.77
CA THR A 158 -6.12 9.51 -4.91
C THR A 158 -5.99 8.55 -6.09
N GLY A 159 -6.79 7.50 -6.12
CA GLY A 159 -7.14 6.75 -7.32
C GLY A 159 -8.55 7.05 -7.76
N LEU A 160 -8.83 6.80 -9.04
CA LEU A 160 -10.09 7.15 -9.69
C LEU A 160 -10.63 5.94 -10.45
N PRO A 161 -11.96 5.72 -10.41
CA PRO A 161 -12.54 4.58 -11.10
C PRO A 161 -12.39 4.75 -12.60
N THR A 162 -12.05 3.65 -13.26
CA THR A 162 -11.99 3.49 -14.71
C THR A 162 -13.08 2.51 -15.15
N PRO A 163 -13.38 2.35 -16.45
CA PRO A 163 -14.46 1.45 -16.91
C PRO A 163 -14.38 0.02 -16.35
N ASN A 164 -13.17 -0.48 -16.05
CA ASN A 164 -12.95 -1.84 -15.51
C ASN A 164 -12.55 -1.84 -14.03
N LEU A 165 -12.42 -0.67 -13.41
CA LEU A 165 -12.12 -0.52 -11.98
C LEU A 165 -13.31 0.12 -11.29
N SER A 166 -14.19 -0.73 -10.76
CA SER A 166 -15.34 -0.29 -9.99
C SER A 166 -14.91 0.05 -8.57
N MET A 167 -15.18 1.29 -8.17
CA MET A 167 -14.95 1.79 -6.82
C MET A 167 -16.28 2.25 -6.22
N HIS A 168 -16.25 2.59 -4.94
CA HIS A 168 -17.38 3.13 -4.21
C HIS A 168 -17.84 4.39 -4.95
N PRO A 169 -19.14 4.49 -5.31
CA PRO A 169 -19.55 5.59 -6.15
C PRO A 169 -19.38 6.94 -5.44
N GLY A 170 -19.23 7.98 -6.25
CA GLY A 170 -18.92 9.33 -5.79
C GLY A 170 -17.43 9.64 -5.63
N ALA A 171 -16.50 8.80 -6.13
CA ALA A 171 -15.06 9.10 -6.12
C ALA A 171 -14.74 10.45 -6.81
N TYR A 172 -15.29 10.70 -8.01
CA TYR A 172 -15.12 11.99 -8.70
C TYR A 172 -15.75 13.16 -7.95
N ALA A 173 -16.91 12.96 -7.30
CA ALA A 173 -17.56 13.99 -6.49
C ALA A 173 -16.74 14.31 -5.22
N ARG A 174 -16.11 13.29 -4.62
CA ARG A 174 -15.16 13.44 -3.51
C ARG A 174 -13.91 14.20 -3.90
N LEU A 175 -13.35 13.90 -5.08
CA LEU A 175 -12.26 14.68 -5.64
C LEU A 175 -12.68 16.14 -5.87
N ASP A 176 -13.85 16.37 -6.46
CA ASP A 176 -14.37 17.72 -6.71
C ASP A 176 -14.55 18.52 -5.41
N ALA A 177 -15.00 17.86 -4.34
CA ALA A 177 -15.19 18.47 -3.03
C ALA A 177 -13.89 18.98 -2.37
N ILE A 178 -12.72 18.47 -2.76
CA ILE A 178 -11.43 18.84 -2.13
C ILE A 178 -10.49 19.61 -3.05
N ARG A 179 -10.62 19.50 -4.38
CA ARG A 179 -9.56 19.90 -5.32
C ARG A 179 -9.36 21.40 -5.47
N ALA A 180 -10.39 22.20 -5.22
CA ALA A 180 -10.36 23.64 -5.45
C ALA A 180 -9.42 24.40 -4.49
N PRO A 181 -9.44 24.12 -3.16
CA PRO A 181 -8.60 24.85 -2.21
C PRO A 181 -7.19 24.25 -1.99
N ILE A 182 -6.93 23.00 -2.40
CA ILE A 182 -5.64 22.35 -2.14
C ILE A 182 -4.57 22.71 -3.17
N GLY A 183 -3.30 22.56 -2.80
CA GLY A 183 -2.17 22.87 -3.66
C GLY A 183 -2.03 21.95 -4.86
N ALA A 184 -2.23 20.63 -4.66
CA ALA A 184 -2.17 19.70 -5.77
C ALA A 184 -2.89 18.37 -5.51
N VAL A 185 -3.39 17.78 -6.60
CA VAL A 185 -3.85 16.39 -6.66
C VAL A 185 -2.78 15.53 -7.34
N ARG A 186 -2.60 14.29 -6.90
CA ARG A 186 -1.76 13.28 -7.55
C ARG A 186 -2.56 11.99 -7.74
N VAL A 187 -2.46 11.42 -8.93
CA VAL A 187 -2.99 10.08 -9.24
C VAL A 187 -1.78 9.26 -9.67
N LEU A 188 -1.20 8.50 -8.73
CA LEU A 188 0.03 7.77 -8.99
C LEU A 188 -0.20 6.39 -9.61
N GLY A 189 -1.37 5.78 -9.43
CA GLY A 189 -1.64 4.41 -9.90
C GLY A 189 -1.00 3.31 -9.03
N SER A 190 -0.67 3.63 -7.77
CA SER A 190 -0.18 2.69 -6.76
C SER A 190 -0.60 3.20 -5.37
N ALA A 191 -1.38 2.39 -4.65
CA ALA A 191 -1.95 2.76 -3.35
C ALA A 191 -0.87 2.75 -2.26
N ALA A 192 0.02 1.76 -2.31
CA ALA A 192 1.11 1.60 -1.37
C ALA A 192 2.10 2.77 -1.49
N ASN A 193 2.49 3.13 -2.72
CA ASN A 193 3.40 4.25 -2.95
C ASN A 193 2.79 5.58 -2.47
N CYS A 194 1.48 5.79 -2.65
CA CYS A 194 0.77 6.95 -2.06
C CYS A 194 0.88 6.96 -0.52
N CYS A 195 0.67 5.82 0.15
CA CYS A 195 0.81 5.72 1.61
C CYS A 195 2.25 5.99 2.06
N ALA A 196 3.25 5.42 1.37
CA ALA A 196 4.67 5.67 1.64
C ALA A 196 5.03 7.15 1.49
N TYR A 197 4.47 7.82 0.46
CA TYR A 197 4.69 9.24 0.21
C TYR A 197 4.02 10.13 1.25
N VAL A 198 2.88 9.72 1.81
CA VAL A 198 2.30 10.38 2.99
C VAL A 198 3.22 10.20 4.19
N ALA A 199 3.68 8.97 4.48
CA ALA A 199 4.54 8.67 5.62
C ALA A 199 5.86 9.48 5.59
N CYS A 200 6.45 9.71 4.41
CA CYS A 200 7.68 10.51 4.28
C CYS A 200 7.46 12.00 3.98
N GLY A 201 6.20 12.47 3.97
CA GLY A 201 5.85 13.89 3.80
C GLY A 201 5.99 14.44 2.37
N ARG A 202 6.08 13.57 1.36
CA ARG A 202 5.96 13.96 -0.07
C ARG A 202 4.53 14.33 -0.40
N PHE A 203 3.57 13.57 0.14
CA PHE A 203 2.15 13.89 0.17
C PHE A 203 1.75 14.28 1.58
N THR A 204 0.69 15.07 1.70
CA THR A 204 0.11 15.42 3.01
C THR A 204 -1.11 14.56 3.32
N GLY A 205 -1.72 13.93 2.31
CA GLY A 205 -2.76 12.94 2.48
C GLY A 205 -3.00 12.10 1.22
N TYR A 206 -3.76 11.03 1.38
CA TYR A 206 -4.22 10.14 0.33
C TYR A 206 -5.60 9.59 0.72
N PHE A 207 -6.51 9.50 -0.25
CA PHE A 207 -7.80 8.84 -0.06
C PHE A 207 -8.15 7.99 -1.27
N GLU A 208 -8.67 6.79 -1.05
CA GLU A 208 -9.09 5.88 -2.13
C GLU A 208 -10.03 4.80 -1.58
N GLN A 209 -10.64 4.00 -2.47
CA GLN A 209 -11.07 2.64 -2.16
C GLN A 209 -10.13 1.63 -2.84
N THR A 210 -9.39 0.84 -2.07
CA THR A 210 -8.36 -0.08 -2.57
C THR A 210 -8.28 -1.33 -1.69
N GLY A 211 -7.56 -2.37 -2.13
CA GLY A 211 -7.38 -3.60 -1.39
C GLY A 211 -6.69 -3.38 -0.06
N PHE A 212 -7.04 -4.20 0.93
CA PHE A 212 -6.33 -4.17 2.21
C PHE A 212 -4.92 -4.76 2.11
N VAL A 213 -4.69 -5.68 1.18
CA VAL A 213 -3.34 -6.22 0.90
C VAL A 213 -2.39 -5.10 0.49
N ASP A 214 -2.84 -4.24 -0.41
CA ASP A 214 -2.11 -3.10 -0.99
C ASP A 214 -1.77 -2.03 0.07
N THR A 215 -2.64 -1.88 1.08
CA THR A 215 -2.56 -0.77 2.05
C THR A 215 -2.08 -1.17 3.44
N ALA A 216 -2.07 -2.45 3.81
CA ALA A 216 -1.74 -2.89 5.17
C ALA A 216 -0.36 -2.41 5.64
N ALA A 217 0.67 -2.50 4.78
CA ALA A 217 2.00 -1.99 5.08
C ALA A 217 2.04 -0.45 5.13
N GLY A 218 1.32 0.21 4.21
CA GLY A 218 1.21 1.65 4.12
C GLY A 218 0.54 2.30 5.33
N ILE A 219 -0.51 1.67 5.85
CA ILE A 219 -1.23 2.09 7.06
C ILE A 219 -0.26 2.12 8.24
N LEU A 220 0.49 1.04 8.48
CA LEU A 220 1.47 0.99 9.57
C LEU A 220 2.56 2.07 9.39
N LEU A 221 3.07 2.26 8.16
CA LEU A 221 4.06 3.31 7.87
C LEU A 221 3.55 4.70 8.23
N VAL A 222 2.30 5.01 7.88
CA VAL A 222 1.67 6.31 8.19
C VAL A 222 1.49 6.49 9.69
N GLU A 223 0.95 5.49 10.38
CA GLU A 223 0.74 5.54 11.84
C GLU A 223 2.06 5.74 12.59
N GLU A 224 3.09 4.97 12.23
CA GLU A 224 4.43 5.05 12.84
C GLU A 224 5.19 6.33 12.49
N ALA A 225 4.82 7.01 11.41
CA ALA A 225 5.32 8.34 11.05
C ALA A 225 4.56 9.48 11.77
N GLY A 226 3.49 9.19 12.50
CA GLY A 226 2.67 10.17 13.23
C GLY A 226 1.43 10.66 12.48
N GLY A 227 1.02 9.94 11.43
CA GLY A 227 -0.19 10.22 10.67
C GLY A 227 -1.46 9.65 11.30
N VAL A 228 -2.58 9.92 10.63
CA VAL A 228 -3.92 9.49 11.02
C VAL A 228 -4.53 8.66 9.90
N VAL A 229 -5.18 7.57 10.28
CA VAL A 229 -5.85 6.65 9.37
C VAL A 229 -7.31 6.46 9.79
N THR A 230 -8.24 6.68 8.86
CA THR A 230 -9.67 6.37 9.04
C THR A 230 -10.28 5.99 7.70
N ASP A 231 -11.53 5.55 7.70
CA ASP A 231 -12.32 5.59 6.47
C ASP A 231 -12.81 7.01 6.13
N TRP A 232 -13.59 7.15 5.06
CA TRP A 232 -14.13 8.45 4.60
C TRP A 232 -15.12 9.12 5.56
N TRP A 233 -15.56 8.43 6.62
CA TRP A 233 -16.47 8.93 7.65
C TRP A 233 -15.84 8.93 9.05
N GLY A 234 -14.51 8.77 9.14
CA GLY A 234 -13.78 8.86 10.40
C GLY A 234 -13.84 7.59 11.25
N ARG A 235 -14.24 6.45 10.67
CA ARG A 235 -14.31 5.16 11.37
C ARG A 235 -12.97 4.43 11.32
N GLY A 236 -12.74 3.58 12.32
CA GLY A 236 -11.47 2.90 12.56
C GLY A 236 -11.22 1.64 11.71
N PRO A 237 -10.17 0.87 12.05
CA PRO A 237 -9.70 -0.30 11.27
C PRO A 237 -10.78 -1.37 11.07
N GLU A 238 -11.69 -1.53 12.01
CA GLU A 238 -12.80 -2.49 11.91
C GLU A 238 -13.73 -2.22 10.71
N TYR A 239 -13.67 -1.03 10.12
CA TYR A 239 -14.40 -0.61 8.92
C TYR A 239 -13.51 -0.52 7.68
N PHE A 240 -12.38 0.20 7.73
CA PHE A 240 -11.58 0.43 6.52
C PHE A 240 -10.87 -0.83 6.03
N GLU A 241 -10.48 -1.75 6.93
CA GLU A 241 -9.83 -3.01 6.51
C GLU A 241 -10.77 -3.92 5.69
N LYS A 242 -12.09 -3.78 5.89
CA LYS A 242 -13.11 -4.57 5.17
C LYS A 242 -13.61 -3.89 3.91
N SER A 243 -13.76 -2.56 3.97
CA SER A 243 -14.36 -1.79 2.88
C SER A 243 -13.34 -1.30 1.86
N GLY A 244 -12.06 -1.23 2.23
CA GLY A 244 -11.01 -0.62 1.43
C GLY A 244 -11.06 0.91 1.38
N LEU A 245 -12.09 1.52 1.98
CA LEU A 245 -12.29 2.97 2.00
C LEU A 245 -11.33 3.59 3.01
N LEU A 246 -10.38 4.37 2.52
CA LEU A 246 -9.26 4.81 3.32
C LEU A 246 -9.00 6.31 3.14
N ILE A 247 -8.67 6.97 4.25
CA ILE A 247 -7.94 8.23 4.33
C ILE A 247 -6.67 7.92 5.13
N VAL A 248 -5.51 8.21 4.56
CA VAL A 248 -4.24 8.27 5.30
C VAL A 248 -3.67 9.67 5.12
N ALA A 249 -3.32 10.36 6.21
CA ALA A 249 -2.88 11.74 6.11
C ALA A 249 -2.11 12.20 7.35
N ASN A 250 -1.40 13.32 7.23
CA ASN A 250 -1.00 14.07 8.42
C ASN A 250 -2.24 14.63 9.15
N PRO A 251 -2.16 14.98 10.44
CA PRO A 251 -3.34 15.39 11.22
C PRO A 251 -4.12 16.56 10.61
N GLY A 252 -3.42 17.58 10.09
CA GLY A 252 -4.06 18.75 9.46
C GLY A 252 -4.83 18.41 8.19
N THR A 253 -4.22 17.63 7.29
CA THR A 253 -4.86 17.20 6.03
C THR A 253 -5.96 16.18 6.30
N HIS A 254 -5.81 15.31 7.30
CA HIS A 254 -6.85 14.36 7.71
C HIS A 254 -8.15 15.10 8.09
N GLY A 255 -8.06 16.11 8.95
CA GLY A 255 -9.21 16.92 9.35
C GLY A 255 -9.89 17.62 8.16
N PHE A 256 -9.09 18.16 7.23
CA PHE A 256 -9.61 18.75 6.00
C PHE A 256 -10.34 17.70 5.14
N LEU A 257 -9.71 16.57 4.83
CA LEU A 257 -10.29 15.52 4.00
C LEU A 257 -11.57 14.96 4.63
N LEU A 258 -11.55 14.60 5.91
CA LEU A 258 -12.72 14.08 6.61
C LEU A 258 -13.93 15.04 6.53
N SER A 259 -13.70 16.35 6.72
CA SER A 259 -14.77 17.36 6.68
C SER A 259 -15.39 17.61 5.30
N HIS A 260 -14.76 17.14 4.22
CA HIS A 260 -15.24 17.28 2.84
C HIS A 260 -15.74 15.96 2.27
N LEU A 261 -14.97 14.88 2.43
CA LEU A 261 -15.29 13.56 1.89
C LEU A 261 -16.55 12.94 2.51
N SER A 262 -16.80 13.21 3.79
CA SER A 262 -17.98 12.72 4.51
C SER A 262 -19.30 13.36 4.07
N LYS A 263 -19.25 14.54 3.42
CA LYS A 263 -20.43 15.28 2.94
C LYS A 263 -20.93 14.80 1.58
N VAL A 264 -20.10 14.07 0.84
CA VAL A 264 -20.53 13.48 -0.43
C VAL A 264 -21.50 12.35 -0.13
N GLU A 265 -22.72 12.50 -0.64
CA GLU A 265 -23.82 11.56 -0.41
C GLU A 265 -23.38 10.13 -0.70
N ARG A 266 -23.87 9.22 0.15
CA ARG A 266 -23.77 7.79 -0.13
C ARG A 266 -24.72 7.53 -1.30
N PRO A 267 -24.25 6.94 -2.39
CA PRO A 267 -25.17 6.34 -3.35
C PRO A 267 -26.01 5.33 -2.57
N ASP A 268 -27.33 5.49 -2.62
CA ASP A 268 -28.29 4.57 -2.03
C ASP A 268 -28.12 3.14 -2.58
#